data_AF-A0A392TV91-F1
#
_entry.id   AF-A0A392TV91-F1
#
_cell.length_a   1.000
_cell.length_b   1.000
_cell.length_c   1.000
_cell.angle_alpha   90.00
_cell.angle_beta   90.00
_cell.angle_gamma   90.00
#
_symmetry.space_group_name_H-M   'P 1'
#
loop_
_entity.id
_entity.type
_entity.pdbx_description
1 polymer ?
#
loop_
_entity_poly.entity_id
_entity_poly.type
_entity_poly.pdbx_seq_one_letter_code
_entity_poly.pdbx_strand_id
1 'polypeptide(L)'
;YSGSCLAGVSPKLPPLPPKILVEKVAPAPLLLSMEDEEVVRAVVSGSIPSYSLESKLGDCKRAAVIRNQAVERVTGRSLEGLPMEG
;
A
#
# COMPACT_ATOMS: atom_id res chain seq x y z
N TYR A 1 9.70 22.83 -29.55
CA TYR A 1 9.18 21.52 -29.14
C TYR A 1 8.15 21.76 -28.05
N SER A 2 6.90 22.03 -28.43
CA SER A 2 5.82 22.38 -27.51
C SER A 2 5.10 21.10 -27.11
N GLY A 3 5.39 20.57 -25.92
CA GLY A 3 4.71 19.41 -25.38
C GLY A 3 3.41 19.84 -24.70
N SER A 4 2.28 19.76 -25.40
CA SER A 4 0.96 19.84 -24.79
C SER A 4 0.60 18.46 -24.21
N CYS A 5 0.81 18.26 -22.92
CA CYS A 5 0.39 17.04 -22.22
C CYS A 5 -1.12 17.08 -21.92
N LEU A 6 -1.85 16.36 -22.76
CA LEU A 6 -3.13 15.68 -22.62
C LEU A 6 -3.94 15.88 -21.31
N ALA A 7 -5.10 16.51 -21.52
CA ALA A 7 -6.42 16.34 -20.91
C ALA A 7 -6.53 15.43 -19.68
N GLY A 8 -7.02 16.01 -18.57
CA GLY A 8 -7.55 15.30 -17.42
C GLY A 8 -8.77 14.46 -17.80
N VAL A 9 -8.55 13.20 -18.13
CA VAL A 9 -9.58 12.16 -18.05
C VAL A 9 -9.73 11.81 -16.58
N SER A 10 -10.77 12.35 -15.93
CA SER A 10 -11.25 11.81 -14.66
C SER A 10 -11.71 10.37 -14.93
N PRO A 11 -11.04 9.34 -14.39
CA PRO A 11 -11.54 7.97 -14.53
C PRO A 11 -12.90 7.92 -13.84
N LYS A 12 -13.97 7.66 -14.60
CA LYS A 12 -15.29 7.41 -14.01
C LYS A 12 -15.18 6.09 -13.26
N LEU A 13 -15.02 6.16 -11.95
CA LEU A 13 -14.89 4.98 -11.09
C LEU A 13 -16.13 4.09 -11.30
N PRO A 14 -15.97 2.82 -11.70
CA PRO A 14 -17.09 1.90 -11.79
C PRO A 14 -17.73 1.72 -10.40
N PRO A 15 -19.05 1.49 -10.33
CA PRO A 15 -19.74 1.29 -9.07
C PRO A 15 -19.09 0.13 -8.31
N LEU A 16 -18.59 0.43 -7.11
CA LEU A 16 -17.96 -0.55 -6.24
C LEU A 16 -19.00 -1.63 -5.89
N PRO A 17 -18.65 -2.93 -5.99
CA PRO A 17 -19.56 -3.99 -5.58
C PRO A 17 -19.91 -3.86 -4.09
N PRO A 18 -21.11 -4.32 -3.67
CA PRO A 18 -21.55 -4.25 -2.28
C PRO A 18 -20.54 -4.96 -1.38
N LYS A 19 -20.15 -4.28 -0.29
CA LYS A 19 -19.22 -4.80 0.72
C LYS A 19 -19.84 -6.05 1.35
N ILE A 20 -19.39 -7.23 0.91
CA ILE A 20 -19.63 -8.47 1.63
C ILE A 20 -18.90 -8.31 2.97
N LEU A 21 -19.67 -8.27 4.06
CA LEU A 21 -19.14 -8.28 5.41
C LEU A 21 -18.56 -9.67 5.67
N VAL A 22 -17.29 -9.85 5.32
CA VAL A 22 -16.51 -10.99 5.79
C VAL A 22 -16.29 -10.79 7.28
N GLU A 23 -16.73 -11.76 8.06
CA GLU A 23 -16.63 -11.76 9.52
C GLU A 23 -15.16 -11.58 9.94
N LYS A 24 -14.95 -10.54 10.74
CA LYS A 24 -13.67 -9.95 11.09
C LYS A 24 -12.89 -10.89 12.01
N VAL A 25 -12.05 -11.74 11.45
CA VAL A 25 -10.82 -12.17 12.15
C VAL A 25 -9.84 -11.02 11.98
N ALA A 26 -9.71 -10.17 13.00
CA ALA A 26 -8.67 -9.16 13.01
C ALA A 26 -7.33 -9.87 12.81
N PRO A 27 -6.57 -9.59 11.73
CA PRO A 27 -5.22 -10.08 11.64
C PRO A 27 -4.49 -9.54 12.86
N ALA A 28 -3.74 -10.40 13.56
CA ALA A 28 -2.90 -9.96 14.66
C ALA A 28 -2.10 -8.73 14.20
N PRO A 29 -1.97 -7.68 15.03
CA PRO A 29 -1.15 -6.53 14.67
C PRO A 29 0.25 -7.06 14.33
N LEU A 30 0.60 -7.03 13.05
CA LEU A 30 1.90 -7.46 12.58
C LEU A 30 2.89 -6.44 13.12
N LEU A 31 3.56 -6.81 14.20
CA LEU A 31 4.56 -5.96 14.82
C LEU A 31 5.69 -5.78 13.81
N LEU A 32 5.75 -4.59 13.23
CA LEU A 32 6.87 -4.19 12.39
C LEU A 32 8.12 -4.12 13.25
N SER A 33 9.19 -4.73 12.77
CA SER A 33 10.50 -4.56 13.38
C SER A 33 10.98 -3.12 13.21
N MET A 34 11.97 -2.70 13.99
CA MET A 34 12.60 -1.39 13.85
C MET A 34 13.15 -1.17 12.42
N GLU A 35 13.65 -2.24 11.80
CA GLU A 35 14.15 -2.25 10.42
C GLU A 35 13.00 -2.02 9.43
N ASP A 36 11.87 -2.72 9.59
CA ASP A 36 10.72 -2.53 8.71
C ASP A 36 10.17 -1.09 8.81
N GLU A 37 10.18 -0.50 10.02
CA GLU A 37 9.79 0.89 10.23
C GLU A 37 10.70 1.88 9.48
N GLU A 38 12.00 1.61 9.42
CA GLU A 38 12.94 2.40 8.61
C GLU A 38 12.68 2.26 7.12
N VAL A 39 12.38 1.04 6.65
CA VAL A 39 12.02 0.79 5.26
C VAL A 39 10.72 1.53 4.91
N VAL A 40 9.71 1.53 5.78
CA VAL A 40 8.49 2.30 5.55
C VAL A 40 8.80 3.78 5.43
N ARG A 41 9.65 4.35 6.30
CA ARG A 41 10.06 5.76 6.19
C ARG A 41 10.76 6.04 4.86
N ALA A 42 11.65 5.16 4.41
CA ALA A 42 12.36 5.29 3.15
C ALA A 42 11.44 5.16 1.92
N VAL A 43 10.36 4.38 2.02
CA VAL A 43 9.33 4.29 0.98
C VAL A 43 8.46 5.54 0.95
N VAL A 44 8.04 6.04 2.11
CA VAL A 44 7.25 7.27 2.24
C VAL A 44 8.03 8.49 1.74
N SER A 45 9.34 8.55 1.99
CA SER A 45 10.20 9.63 1.48
C SER A 45 10.54 9.49 -0.01
N GLY A 46 10.19 8.37 -0.65
CA GLY A 46 10.51 8.07 -2.05
C GLY A 46 11.95 7.61 -2.30
N SER A 47 12.74 7.37 -1.25
CA SER A 47 14.11 6.85 -1.37
C SER A 47 14.15 5.39 -1.83
N ILE A 48 13.15 4.60 -1.45
CA ILE A 48 13.01 3.20 -1.86
C ILE A 48 11.71 3.04 -2.64
N PRO A 49 11.74 2.54 -3.89
CA PRO A 49 10.52 2.22 -4.61
C PRO A 49 9.80 1.04 -3.97
N SER A 50 8.51 1.22 -3.67
CA SER A 50 7.65 0.20 -3.03
C SER A 50 7.55 -1.11 -3.82
N TYR A 51 7.59 -1.03 -5.15
CA TYR A 51 7.55 -2.21 -6.03
C TYR A 51 8.80 -3.09 -5.93
N SER A 52 9.93 -2.56 -5.42
CA SER A 52 11.19 -3.31 -5.33
C SER A 52 11.30 -4.17 -4.06
N LEU A 53 10.40 -4.00 -3.10
CA LEU A 53 10.51 -4.60 -1.77
C LEU A 53 10.43 -6.12 -1.80
N GLU A 54 9.61 -6.72 -2.66
CA GLU A 54 9.49 -8.18 -2.76
C GLU A 54 10.84 -8.82 -3.10
N SER A 55 11.53 -8.31 -4.11
CA SER A 55 12.84 -8.82 -4.53
C SER A 55 13.94 -8.48 -3.52
N LYS A 56 13.86 -7.33 -2.85
CA LYS A 56 14.88 -6.88 -1.87
C LYS A 56 14.80 -7.60 -0.53
N LEU A 57 13.57 -7.87 -0.07
CA LEU A 57 13.32 -8.52 1.22
C LEU A 57 13.20 -10.04 1.09
N GLY A 58 12.91 -10.55 -0.10
CA GLY A 58 12.69 -11.97 -0.34
C GLY A 58 11.42 -12.52 0.32
N ASP A 59 10.59 -11.65 0.89
CA ASP A 59 9.39 -12.00 1.64
C ASP A 59 8.23 -11.13 1.17
N CYS A 60 7.34 -11.73 0.36
CA CYS A 60 6.18 -11.04 -0.20
C CYS A 60 5.22 -10.55 0.90
N LYS A 61 5.04 -11.33 1.97
CA LYS A 61 4.14 -10.96 3.08
C LYS A 61 4.68 -9.73 3.80
N ARG A 62 5.98 -9.72 4.14
CA ARG A 62 6.61 -8.54 4.75
C ARG A 62 6.55 -7.32 3.84
N ALA A 63 6.83 -7.50 2.55
CA ALA A 63 6.75 -6.41 1.57
C ALA A 63 5.33 -5.83 1.48
N ALA A 64 4.29 -6.67 1.46
CA ALA A 64 2.90 -6.24 1.44
C ALA A 64 2.57 -5.37 2.66
N VAL A 65 2.95 -5.81 3.86
CA VAL A 65 2.69 -5.06 5.11
C VAL A 65 3.38 -3.69 5.09
N ILE A 66 4.64 -3.62 4.67
CA ILE A 66 5.39 -2.35 4.54
C ILE A 66 4.71 -1.41 3.54
N ARG A 67 4.23 -1.92 2.40
CA ARG A 67 3.49 -1.13 1.42
C ARG A 67 2.20 -0.54 2.01
N ASN A 68 1.46 -1.35 2.76
CA ASN A 68 0.22 -0.91 3.39
C ASN A 68 0.50 0.19 4.42
N GLN A 69 1.49 -0.01 5.28
CA GLN A 69 1.90 0.99 6.26
C GLN A 69 2.35 2.30 5.59
N ALA A 70 3.05 2.22 4.45
CA ALA A 70 3.41 3.40 3.68
C ALA A 70 2.15 4.11 3.12
N VAL A 71 1.19 3.37 2.57
CA VAL A 71 -0.06 3.93 2.06
C VAL A 71 -0.90 4.54 3.18
N GLU A 72 -1.03 3.90 4.34
CA GLU A 72 -1.73 4.46 5.50
C GLU A 72 -1.11 5.80 5.93
N ARG A 73 0.22 5.91 5.95
CA ARG A 73 0.93 7.15 6.29
C ARG A 73 0.74 8.25 5.26
N VAL A 74 0.79 7.89 3.98
CA VAL A 74 0.61 8.85 2.88
C VAL A 74 -0.84 9.33 2.79
N THR A 75 -1.80 8.45 3.03
CA THR A 75 -3.23 8.74 2.87
C THR A 75 -3.91 9.21 4.15
N GLY A 76 -3.30 8.96 5.31
CA GLY A 76 -3.89 9.21 6.63
C GLY A 76 -5.12 8.35 6.93
N ARG A 77 -5.32 7.25 6.20
CA ARG A 77 -6.49 6.35 6.32
C ARG A 77 -6.02 4.94 6.64
N SER A 78 -6.67 4.30 7.59
CA SER A 78 -6.42 2.89 7.92
C SER A 78 -6.84 1.98 6.77
N LEU A 79 -6.01 0.98 6.48
CA LEU A 79 -6.25 -0.11 5.54
C LEU A 79 -6.58 -1.42 6.27
N GLU A 80 -6.82 -1.36 7.57
CA GLU A 80 -7.26 -2.51 8.37
C GLU A 80 -8.49 -3.19 7.76
N GLY A 81 -8.45 -4.53 7.70
CA GLY A 81 -9.55 -5.34 7.19
C GLY A 81 -9.64 -5.45 5.66
N LEU A 82 -8.71 -4.85 4.92
CA LEU A 82 -8.53 -5.18 3.51
C LEU A 82 -7.72 -6.48 3.37
N PRO A 83 -8.09 -7.40 2.46
CA PRO A 83 -7.29 -8.56 2.16
C PRO A 83 -5.99 -8.11 1.51
N MET A 84 -4.86 -8.55 2.07
CA MET A 84 -3.52 -8.12 1.65
C MET A 84 -2.76 -9.23 0.91
N GLU A 85 -3.47 -10.29 0.50
CA GLU A 85 -2.94 -11.37 -0.31
C GLU A 85 -2.89 -10.96 -1.78
N GLY A 86 -1.67 -10.83 -2.32
CA GLY A 86 -1.36 -10.60 -3.73
C GLY A 86 -0.01 -11.21 -4.05
#